data_AF-A0A376WA26-F1
#
_entry.id   AF-A0A376WA26-F1
#
_cell.length_a   1.000
_cell.length_b   1.000
_cell.length_c   1.000
_cell.angle_alpha   90.00
_cell.angle_beta   90.00
_cell.angle_gamma   90.00
#
_symmetry.space_group_name_H-M   'P 1'
#
loop_
_entity.id
_entity.type
_entity.pdbx_description
1 polymer ?
#
loop_
_entity_poly.entity_id
_entity_poly.type
_entity_poly.pdbx_seq_one_letter_code
_entity_poly.pdbx_strand_id
1 'polypeptide(L)'
;MKFSMAVLYSSATVREPYYAPVITAHGHFRILKIRYPDVKTHIISHECFLRGAIITAWADQFRQQQGELWFVEEEISDSNADTPWHFKGTTYHGWWQNQWQRWEQGNNCKMVCLLTGASLERGANVSLATSRCFITWLTDQHDFTQSALLSAGRVTQMLTSLALKYNESLTPSC
;
A
#
# COMPACT_ATOMS: atom_id res chain seq x y z
N MET A 1 -0.73 -9.56 14.83
CA MET A 1 0.06 -9.30 13.61
C MET A 1 1.03 -8.18 13.94
N LYS A 2 2.35 -8.40 13.87
CA LYS A 2 3.35 -7.37 14.20
C LYS A 2 3.46 -6.39 13.02
N PHE A 3 3.38 -5.10 13.28
CA PHE A 3 3.55 -4.06 12.26
C PHE A 3 5.05 -3.93 11.93
N SER A 4 5.40 -4.17 10.66
CA SER A 4 6.72 -3.84 10.10
C SER A 4 6.56 -2.59 9.26
N MET A 5 7.38 -1.58 9.51
CA MET A 5 7.35 -0.30 8.81
C MET A 5 7.78 -0.50 7.35
N ALA A 6 6.84 -0.83 6.48
CA ALA A 6 6.94 -0.48 5.07
C ALA A 6 6.63 1.02 5.00
N VAL A 7 7.55 1.82 4.47
CA VAL A 7 7.42 3.27 4.35
C VAL A 7 6.13 3.58 3.57
N LEU A 8 5.09 3.93 4.32
CA LEU A 8 3.87 4.53 3.77
C LEU A 8 4.29 5.94 3.33
N TYR A 9 4.46 6.13 2.03
CA TYR A 9 4.47 7.46 1.44
C TYR A 9 3.08 8.06 1.65
N SER A 10 2.87 8.69 2.80
CA SER A 10 1.71 9.55 3.04
C SER A 10 2.03 10.90 2.42
N SER A 11 1.46 11.17 1.24
CA SER A 11 1.35 12.55 0.76
C SER A 11 0.30 13.26 1.62
N ALA A 12 0.70 13.75 2.78
CA ALA A 12 -0.08 14.74 3.49
C ALA A 12 -0.34 15.89 2.52
N THR A 13 -1.60 16.26 2.32
CA THR A 13 -2.15 17.31 1.44
C THR A 13 -2.37 17.01 -0.05
N VAL A 14 -3.11 15.95 -0.42
CA VAL A 14 -4.03 16.00 -1.59
C VAL A 14 -5.23 15.07 -1.34
N ARG A 15 -6.46 15.56 -1.54
CA ARG A 15 -7.68 14.72 -1.61
C ARG A 15 -7.52 13.77 -2.82
N GLU A 16 -7.56 12.46 -2.56
CA GLU A 16 -7.36 11.30 -3.48
C GLU A 16 -5.95 10.67 -3.48
N PRO A 17 -5.62 9.79 -2.50
CA PRO A 17 -4.26 9.29 -2.32
C PRO A 17 -3.88 8.07 -3.18
N TYR A 18 -4.83 7.34 -3.75
CA TYR A 18 -4.53 6.09 -4.51
C TYR A 18 -4.52 6.31 -6.02
N TYR A 19 -5.36 7.22 -6.51
CA TYR A 19 -5.38 7.61 -7.92
C TYR A 19 -4.29 8.62 -8.29
N ALA A 20 -3.74 9.38 -7.34
CA ALA A 20 -2.85 10.49 -7.66
C ALA A 20 -1.60 10.09 -8.49
N PRO A 21 -0.84 9.02 -8.21
CA PRO A 21 0.34 8.71 -9.00
C PRO A 21 -0.01 8.21 -10.41
N VAL A 22 -0.99 7.32 -10.52
CA VAL A 22 -1.39 6.68 -11.78
C VAL A 22 -2.19 7.62 -12.67
N ILE A 23 -3.14 8.40 -12.13
CA ILE A 23 -3.89 9.42 -12.87
C ILE A 23 -2.99 10.59 -13.26
N THR A 24 -2.08 11.05 -12.37
CA THR A 24 -1.11 12.09 -12.74
C THR A 24 -0.15 11.61 -13.81
N ALA A 25 0.35 10.36 -13.71
CA ALA A 25 1.14 9.76 -14.77
C ALA A 25 0.34 9.63 -16.08
N HIS A 26 -0.92 9.20 -16.02
CA HIS A 26 -1.79 9.11 -17.20
C HIS A 26 -2.00 10.48 -17.86
N GLY A 27 -2.32 11.52 -17.09
CA GLY A 27 -2.44 12.90 -17.58
C GLY A 27 -1.13 13.42 -18.20
N HIS A 28 0.00 13.15 -17.55
CA HIS A 28 1.33 13.47 -18.05
C HIS A 28 1.62 12.80 -19.40
N PHE A 29 1.41 11.49 -19.52
CA PHE A 29 1.63 10.75 -20.77
C PHE A 29 0.62 11.14 -21.86
N ARG A 30 -0.60 11.57 -21.52
CA ARG A 30 -1.57 12.11 -22.49
C ARG A 30 -1.07 13.41 -23.12
N ILE A 31 -0.48 14.32 -22.33
CA ILE A 31 0.12 15.55 -22.83
C ILE A 31 1.36 15.24 -23.69
N LEU A 32 2.22 14.33 -23.25
CA LEU A 32 3.40 13.91 -24.01
C LEU A 32 3.01 13.30 -25.36
N LYS A 33 1.95 12.49 -25.42
CA LYS A 33 1.42 11.91 -26.67
C LYS A 33 0.96 12.98 -27.67
N ILE A 34 0.34 14.06 -27.19
CA ILE A 34 -0.11 15.18 -28.04
C ILE A 34 1.09 15.97 -28.56
N ARG A 35 2.11 16.20 -27.71
CA ARG A 35 3.28 17.03 -28.02
C ARG A 35 4.34 16.29 -28.84
N TYR A 36 4.48 14.99 -28.63
CA TYR A 36 5.52 14.15 -29.21
C TYR A 36 4.94 12.81 -29.68
N PRO A 37 4.05 12.82 -30.70
CA PRO A 37 3.33 11.62 -31.14
C PRO A 37 4.25 10.51 -31.66
N ASP A 38 5.46 10.85 -32.09
CA ASP A 38 6.44 9.94 -32.68
C ASP A 38 7.32 9.23 -31.63
N VAL A 39 7.34 9.70 -30.38
CA VAL A 39 8.04 9.01 -29.29
C VAL A 39 7.25 7.77 -28.89
N LYS A 40 7.84 6.59 -29.10
CA LYS A 40 7.21 5.29 -28.79
C LYS A 40 7.80 4.59 -27.58
N THR A 41 8.95 5.06 -27.09
CA THR A 41 9.68 4.44 -25.99
C THR A 41 9.61 5.35 -24.77
N HIS A 42 8.97 4.86 -23.70
CA HIS A 42 8.88 5.53 -22.42
C HIS A 42 9.44 4.60 -21.35
N ILE A 43 10.45 5.05 -20.62
CA ILE A 43 11.07 4.29 -19.53
C ILE A 43 10.59 4.91 -18.22
N ILE A 44 9.90 4.12 -17.40
CA ILE A 44 9.29 4.59 -16.15
C ILE A 44 9.86 3.74 -15.03
N SER A 45 10.29 4.39 -13.95
CA SER A 45 10.90 3.72 -12.82
C SER A 45 9.93 3.44 -11.67
N HIS A 46 8.78 4.09 -11.50
CA HIS A 46 8.17 4.21 -10.16
C HIS A 46 7.49 2.93 -9.58
N GLU A 47 6.47 2.37 -10.24
CA GLU A 47 5.77 1.15 -9.79
C GLU A 47 6.69 -0.09 -9.82
N CYS A 48 7.49 -0.20 -10.88
CA CYS A 48 8.46 -1.27 -11.04
C CYS A 48 9.63 -1.14 -10.05
N PHE A 49 9.98 0.07 -9.59
CA PHE A 49 11.04 0.27 -8.59
C PHE A 49 10.60 -0.20 -7.22
N LEU A 50 9.39 0.12 -6.76
CA LEU A 50 8.95 -0.36 -5.44
C LEU A 50 8.81 -1.88 -5.41
N ARG A 51 8.20 -2.46 -6.46
CA ARG A 51 8.15 -3.92 -6.64
C ARG A 51 9.55 -4.52 -6.72
N GLY A 52 10.43 -3.96 -7.54
CA GLY A 52 11.79 -4.42 -7.74
C GLY A 52 12.66 -4.30 -6.50
N ALA A 53 12.51 -3.22 -5.73
CA ALA A 53 13.22 -2.98 -4.48
C ALA A 53 12.82 -4.00 -3.41
N ILE A 54 11.51 -4.25 -3.23
CA ILE A 54 11.02 -5.28 -2.30
C ILE A 54 11.51 -6.67 -2.74
N ILE A 55 11.35 -7.03 -4.01
CA ILE A 55 11.83 -8.32 -4.51
C ILE A 55 13.34 -8.46 -4.34
N THR A 56 14.11 -7.39 -4.51
CA THR A 56 15.57 -7.42 -4.33
C THR A 56 15.96 -7.53 -2.85
N ALA A 57 15.33 -6.76 -1.98
CA ALA A 57 15.63 -6.75 -0.54
C ALA A 57 15.27 -8.08 0.14
N TRP A 58 14.22 -8.75 -0.33
CA TRP A 58 13.76 -10.05 0.20
C TRP A 58 13.91 -11.18 -0.83
N ALA A 59 14.94 -11.10 -1.68
CA ALA A 59 15.12 -11.99 -2.83
C ALA A 59 15.10 -13.48 -2.47
N ASP A 60 15.73 -13.88 -1.37
CA ASP A 60 15.78 -15.29 -0.97
C ASP A 60 14.40 -15.84 -0.59
N GLN A 61 13.57 -15.04 0.08
CA GLN A 61 12.21 -15.44 0.44
C GLN A 61 11.31 -15.58 -0.79
N PHE A 62 11.44 -14.67 -1.76
CA PHE A 62 10.71 -14.80 -3.03
C PHE A 62 11.21 -15.98 -3.88
N ARG A 63 12.53 -16.24 -3.93
CA ARG A 63 13.10 -17.41 -4.61
C ARG A 63 12.60 -18.72 -4.00
N GLN A 64 12.46 -18.76 -2.68
CA GLN A 64 11.93 -19.91 -1.94
C GLN A 64 10.39 -19.99 -1.94
N GLN A 65 9.70 -19.07 -2.62
CA GLN A 65 8.23 -18.97 -2.64
C GLN A 65 7.60 -18.79 -1.25
N GLN A 66 8.34 -18.20 -0.31
CA GLN A 66 7.89 -17.90 1.04
C GLN A 66 7.45 -16.43 1.22
N GLY A 67 7.70 -15.58 0.22
CA GLY A 67 7.28 -14.19 0.18
C GLY A 67 6.04 -13.98 -0.70
N GLU A 68 5.08 -13.21 -0.20
CA GLU A 68 3.94 -12.72 -0.97
C GLU A 68 3.97 -11.19 -0.99
N LEU A 69 3.79 -10.61 -2.18
CA LEU A 69 3.67 -9.17 -2.39
C LEU A 69 2.28 -8.88 -2.94
N TRP A 70 1.52 -8.08 -2.22
CA TRP A 70 0.17 -7.70 -2.57
C TRP A 70 0.11 -6.21 -2.87
N PHE A 71 -0.63 -5.84 -3.91
CA PHE A 71 -1.16 -4.49 -4.07
C PHE A 71 -2.56 -4.47 -3.46
N VAL A 72 -2.86 -3.44 -2.68
CA VAL A 72 -4.12 -3.30 -1.95
C VAL A 72 -4.62 -1.87 -2.08
N GLU A 73 -5.84 -1.72 -2.58
CA GLU A 73 -6.58 -0.47 -2.58
C GLU A 73 -7.87 -0.68 -1.78
N GLU A 74 -8.16 0.22 -0.86
CA GLU A 74 -9.29 0.10 0.08
C GLU A 74 -10.04 1.43 0.17
N GLU A 75 -11.35 1.37 -0.06
CA GLU A 75 -12.31 2.43 0.23
C GLU A 75 -13.12 2.00 1.45
N ILE A 76 -12.75 2.55 2.62
CA ILE A 76 -13.39 2.21 3.90
C ILE A 76 -14.24 3.38 4.35
N SER A 77 -15.56 3.16 4.38
CA SER A 77 -16.55 4.12 4.87
C SER A 77 -16.98 3.81 6.30
N ASP A 78 -16.97 2.54 6.69
CA ASP A 78 -17.28 2.06 8.05
C ASP A 78 -16.18 1.12 8.53
N SER A 79 -15.28 1.62 9.36
CA SER A 79 -14.17 0.82 9.90
C SER A 79 -14.61 -0.26 10.89
N ASN A 80 -15.84 -0.18 11.40
CA ASN A 80 -16.38 -1.08 12.44
C ASN A 80 -17.35 -2.11 11.84
N ALA A 81 -17.38 -2.25 10.51
CA ALA A 81 -18.22 -3.23 9.85
C ALA A 81 -17.85 -4.66 10.29
N ASP A 82 -18.77 -5.32 11.00
CA ASP A 82 -18.61 -6.70 11.49
C ASP A 82 -19.01 -7.78 10.46
N THR A 83 -19.51 -7.35 9.29
CA THR A 83 -19.86 -8.29 8.21
C THR A 83 -18.60 -8.88 7.58
N PRO A 84 -18.63 -10.11 7.04
CA PRO A 84 -17.46 -10.66 6.34
C PRO A 84 -17.26 -10.00 4.97
N TRP A 85 -16.03 -10.03 4.45
CA TRP A 85 -15.75 -9.62 3.07
C TRP A 85 -16.37 -10.62 2.08
N HIS A 86 -17.14 -10.10 1.12
CA HIS A 86 -17.76 -10.88 0.06
C HIS A 86 -17.07 -10.64 -1.27
N PHE A 87 -16.64 -11.73 -1.93
CA PHE A 87 -16.06 -11.68 -3.26
C PHE A 87 -17.09 -11.23 -4.30
N LYS A 88 -16.72 -10.26 -5.16
CA LYS A 88 -17.61 -9.71 -6.19
C LYS A 88 -17.16 -10.02 -7.60
N GLY A 89 -15.89 -10.30 -7.80
CA GLY A 89 -15.39 -10.69 -9.11
C GLY A 89 -13.90 -10.51 -9.25
N THR A 90 -13.42 -11.01 -10.38
CA THR A 90 -12.06 -10.81 -10.82
C THR A 90 -12.05 -9.95 -12.06
N THR A 91 -11.13 -9.00 -12.09
CA THR A 91 -10.81 -8.21 -13.27
C THR A 91 -9.32 -8.36 -13.58
N TYR A 92 -8.95 -8.18 -14.84
CA TYR A 92 -7.56 -8.24 -15.28
C TYR A 92 -7.16 -6.84 -15.75
N HIS A 93 -6.10 -6.29 -15.17
CA HIS A 93 -5.67 -4.93 -15.46
C HIS A 93 -4.16 -4.83 -15.69
N GLY A 94 -3.78 -3.80 -16.44
CA GLY A 94 -2.39 -3.50 -16.77
C GLY A 94 -1.81 -4.38 -17.88
N TRP A 95 -0.58 -4.06 -18.28
CA TRP A 95 0.14 -4.74 -19.36
C TRP A 95 0.36 -6.24 -19.10
N TRP A 96 0.58 -6.60 -17.83
CA TRP A 96 0.84 -7.97 -17.40
C TRP A 96 -0.44 -8.78 -17.17
N GLN A 97 -1.62 -8.21 -17.43
CA GLN A 97 -2.92 -8.83 -17.11
C GLN A 97 -2.94 -9.35 -15.67
N ASN A 98 -2.49 -8.52 -14.74
CA ASN A 98 -2.47 -8.91 -13.34
C ASN A 98 -3.92 -9.15 -12.88
N GLN A 99 -4.11 -10.19 -12.08
CA GLN A 99 -5.43 -10.56 -11.57
C GLN A 99 -5.78 -9.71 -10.35
N TRP A 100 -6.83 -8.91 -10.49
CA TRP A 100 -7.40 -8.10 -9.42
C TRP A 100 -8.67 -8.73 -8.92
N GLN A 101 -8.83 -8.81 -7.60
CA GLN A 101 -10.05 -9.28 -6.97
C GLN A 101 -10.77 -8.13 -6.28
N ARG A 102 -12.06 -8.01 -6.57
CA ARG A 102 -12.96 -7.07 -5.89
C ARG A 102 -13.65 -7.76 -4.73
N TRP A 103 -13.64 -7.09 -3.58
CA TRP A 103 -14.33 -7.53 -2.38
C TRP A 103 -15.15 -6.37 -1.80
N GLU A 104 -16.30 -6.69 -1.22
CA GLU A 104 -17.19 -5.71 -0.59
C GLU A 104 -17.60 -6.18 0.81
N GLN A 105 -17.76 -5.23 1.73
CA GLN A 105 -18.16 -5.46 3.12
C GLN A 105 -19.04 -4.29 3.57
N GLY A 106 -20.37 -4.46 3.53
CA GLY A 106 -21.30 -3.35 3.73
C GLY A 106 -21.05 -2.21 2.74
N ASN A 107 -20.67 -1.03 3.24
CA ASN A 107 -20.31 0.15 2.44
C ASN A 107 -18.80 0.26 2.14
N ASN A 108 -18.01 -0.75 2.51
CA ASN A 108 -16.59 -0.81 2.22
C ASN A 108 -16.33 -1.59 0.94
N CYS A 109 -15.30 -1.19 0.20
CA CYS A 109 -14.83 -1.88 -0.99
C CYS A 109 -13.31 -2.03 -0.91
N LYS A 110 -12.79 -3.15 -1.42
CA LYS A 110 -11.35 -3.30 -1.65
C LYS A 110 -11.03 -4.03 -2.93
N MET A 111 -9.89 -3.67 -3.49
CA MET A 111 -9.27 -4.29 -4.64
C MET A 111 -7.90 -4.81 -4.23
N VAL A 112 -7.66 -6.11 -4.45
CA VAL A 112 -6.38 -6.75 -4.12
C VAL A 112 -5.79 -7.43 -5.34
N CYS A 113 -4.48 -7.34 -5.50
CA CYS A 113 -3.74 -7.95 -6.60
C CYS A 113 -2.46 -8.61 -6.07
N LEU A 114 -2.33 -9.92 -6.30
CA LEU A 114 -1.11 -10.65 -5.97
C LEU A 114 -0.05 -10.37 -7.04
N LEU A 115 1.07 -9.78 -6.65
CA LEU A 115 2.18 -9.46 -7.55
C LEU A 115 3.27 -10.54 -7.57
N THR A 116 3.28 -11.45 -6.59
CA THR A 116 4.23 -12.56 -6.47
C THR A 116 3.58 -13.75 -5.74
N GLY A 117 3.81 -14.99 -6.18
CA GLY A 117 3.26 -16.18 -5.53
C GLY A 117 2.12 -16.82 -6.33
N ALA A 118 1.55 -17.91 -5.79
CA ALA A 118 0.68 -18.82 -6.55
C ALA A 118 -0.79 -18.89 -6.10
N SER A 119 -1.16 -18.44 -4.89
CA SER A 119 -2.53 -18.63 -4.37
C SER A 119 -3.27 -17.34 -4.08
N LEU A 120 -4.38 -17.16 -4.80
CA LEU A 120 -5.29 -16.01 -4.71
C LEU A 120 -6.41 -16.16 -3.67
N GLU A 121 -6.50 -17.30 -2.98
CA GLU A 121 -7.60 -17.59 -2.03
C GLU A 121 -7.56 -16.71 -0.77
N ARG A 122 -6.44 -16.00 -0.54
CA ARG A 122 -6.20 -15.19 0.66
C ARG A 122 -6.67 -13.74 0.55
N GLY A 123 -7.20 -13.31 -0.60
CA GLY A 123 -7.60 -11.91 -0.83
C GLY A 123 -8.58 -11.35 0.20
N ALA A 124 -9.47 -12.19 0.74
CA ALA A 124 -10.38 -11.81 1.83
C ALA A 124 -9.65 -11.30 3.08
N ASN A 125 -8.49 -11.89 3.41
CA ASN A 125 -7.72 -11.61 4.63
C ASN A 125 -6.71 -10.48 4.45
N VAL A 126 -6.44 -10.07 3.20
CA VAL A 126 -5.52 -8.98 2.90
C VAL A 126 -6.23 -7.66 3.15
N SER A 127 -5.69 -6.82 4.03
CA SER A 127 -6.23 -5.50 4.34
C SER A 127 -5.18 -4.54 4.88
N LEU A 128 -5.39 -3.24 4.70
CA LEU A 128 -4.61 -2.16 5.31
C LEU A 128 -5.16 -1.76 6.68
N ALA A 129 -6.05 -2.55 7.30
CA ALA A 129 -6.64 -2.26 8.61
C ALA A 129 -5.57 -1.98 9.68
N THR A 130 -4.55 -2.84 9.80
CA THR A 130 -3.46 -2.63 10.76
C THR A 130 -2.69 -1.34 10.47
N SER A 131 -2.45 -1.01 9.20
CA SER A 131 -1.80 0.24 8.80
C SER A 131 -2.64 1.46 9.14
N ARG A 132 -3.97 1.41 8.92
CA ARG A 132 -4.90 2.48 9.33
C ARG A 132 -4.88 2.67 10.84
N CYS A 133 -5.02 1.59 11.62
CA CYS A 133 -4.98 1.67 13.08
C CYS A 133 -3.66 2.28 13.57
N PHE A 134 -2.53 1.88 12.98
CA PHE A 134 -1.23 2.48 13.30
C PHE A 134 -1.17 3.96 12.93
N ILE A 135 -1.62 4.36 11.73
CA ILE A 135 -1.63 5.77 11.32
C ILE A 135 -2.50 6.61 12.27
N THR A 136 -3.71 6.16 12.59
CA THR A 136 -4.60 6.87 13.52
C THR A 136 -3.95 7.01 14.90
N TRP A 137 -3.36 5.94 15.43
CA TRP A 137 -2.63 6.00 16.69
C TRP A 137 -1.40 6.93 16.61
N LEU A 138 -0.69 6.92 15.48
CA LEU A 138 0.51 7.71 15.23
C LEU A 138 0.21 9.20 15.19
N THR A 139 -0.93 9.60 14.59
CA THR A 139 -1.36 11.00 14.55
C THR A 139 -1.67 11.58 15.92
N ASP A 140 -2.00 10.73 16.89
CA ASP A 140 -2.24 11.15 18.29
C ASP A 140 -0.93 11.26 19.10
N GLN A 141 0.21 10.80 18.58
CA GLN A 141 1.49 10.87 19.30
C GLN A 141 2.08 12.27 19.23
N HIS A 142 2.30 12.88 20.39
CA HIS A 142 2.88 14.23 20.50
C HIS A 142 4.20 14.36 19.72
N ASP A 143 5.10 13.39 19.85
CA ASP A 143 6.40 13.38 19.16
C ASP A 143 6.23 13.44 17.62
N PHE A 144 5.22 12.78 17.07
CA PHE A 144 4.97 12.77 15.64
C PHE A 144 4.42 14.10 15.12
N THR A 145 3.65 14.84 15.92
CA THR A 145 3.09 16.14 15.52
C THR A 145 4.16 17.20 15.21
N GLN A 146 5.38 17.05 15.77
CA GLN A 146 6.50 17.96 15.54
C GLN A 146 7.50 17.46 14.47
N SER A 147 7.19 16.34 13.83
CA SER A 147 8.11 15.64 12.92
C SER A 147 8.57 16.47 11.71
N ALA A 148 7.75 17.44 11.27
CA ALA A 148 8.10 18.33 10.15
C ALA A 148 9.35 19.19 10.40
N LEU A 149 9.74 19.39 11.67
CA LEU A 149 10.93 20.15 12.07
C LEU A 149 12.20 19.29 12.16
N LEU A 150 12.07 17.97 11.95
CA LEU A 150 13.16 17.02 12.13
C LEU A 150 13.79 16.63 10.80
N SER A 151 15.10 16.37 10.82
CA SER A 151 15.79 15.75 9.68
C SER A 151 15.25 14.35 9.39
N ALA A 152 15.34 13.89 8.14
CA ALA A 152 14.89 12.55 7.73
C ALA A 152 15.42 11.40 8.60
N GLY A 153 16.70 11.46 9.02
CA GLY A 153 17.29 10.46 9.92
C GLY A 153 16.61 10.41 11.30
N ARG A 154 16.31 11.57 11.88
CA ARG A 154 15.59 11.68 13.15
C ARG A 154 14.13 11.24 13.03
N VAL A 155 13.45 11.60 11.93
CA VAL A 155 12.09 11.11 11.64
C VAL A 155 12.08 9.58 11.56
N THR A 156 13.07 8.98 10.89
CA THR A 156 13.19 7.52 10.76
C THR A 156 13.39 6.84 12.11
N GLN A 157 14.27 7.37 12.96
CA GLN A 157 14.48 6.85 14.32
C GLN A 157 13.22 6.96 15.18
N MET A 158 12.56 8.12 15.15
CA MET A 158 11.31 8.36 15.87
C MET A 158 10.21 7.39 15.41
N LEU A 159 9.99 7.24 14.10
CA LEU A 159 9.01 6.29 13.56
C LEU A 159 9.31 4.85 13.96
N THR A 160 10.59 4.46 13.99
CA THR A 160 11.01 3.13 14.45
C THR A 160 10.64 2.92 15.91
N SER A 161 10.93 3.88 16.80
CA SER A 161 10.58 3.81 18.21
C SER A 161 9.06 3.79 18.44
N LEU A 162 8.31 4.62 17.72
CA LEU A 162 6.85 4.67 17.82
C LEU A 162 6.19 3.39 17.31
N ALA A 163 6.73 2.78 16.24
CA ALA A 163 6.27 1.48 15.76
C ALA A 163 6.49 0.36 16.80
N LEU A 164 7.62 0.37 17.52
CA LEU A 164 7.87 -0.56 18.62
C LEU A 164 6.84 -0.36 19.75
N LYS A 165 6.66 0.88 20.21
CA LYS A 165 5.67 1.24 21.25
C LYS A 165 4.24 0.82 20.88
N TYR A 166 3.83 1.04 19.64
CA TYR A 166 2.52 0.60 19.16
C TYR A 166 2.38 -0.92 19.22
N ASN A 167 3.39 -1.65 18.71
CA ASN A 167 3.38 -3.12 18.74
C ASN A 167 3.33 -3.69 20.17
N GLU A 168 4.03 -3.06 21.13
CA GLU A 168 3.97 -3.44 22.55
C GLU A 168 2.57 -3.25 23.13
N SER A 169 1.86 -2.18 22.75
CA SER A 169 0.49 -1.93 23.20
C SER A 169 -0.55 -2.93 22.67
N LEU A 170 -0.23 -3.64 21.58
CA LEU A 170 -1.09 -4.66 20.99
C LEU A 170 -0.88 -6.05 21.61
N THR A 171 0.26 -6.28 22.27
CA THR A 171 0.49 -7.50 23.06
C THR A 171 -0.27 -7.37 24.37
N PRO A 172 -1.18 -8.31 24.71
CA PRO A 172 -1.75 -8.31 26.05
C PRO A 172 -0.59 -8.43 27.04
N SER A 173 -0.54 -7.52 28.01
CA SER A 173 0.31 -7.65 29.19
C SER A 173 0.09 -9.06 29.74
N CYS A 174 1.15 -9.86 29.77
CA CYS A 174 1.11 -11.24 30.26
C CYS A 174 0.61 -11.31 31.70
#